data_AF-A0A397FC31-F1
#
_entry.id   AF-A0A397FC31-F1
#
_cell.length_a   1.000
_cell.length_b   1.000
_cell.length_c   1.000
_cell.angle_alpha   90.00
_cell.angle_beta   90.00
_cell.angle_gamma   90.00
#
_symmetry.space_group_name_H-M   'P 1'
#
loop_
_entity.id
_entity.type
_entity.pdbx_description
1 polymer ?
#
loop_
_entity_poly.entity_id
_entity_poly.type
_entity_poly.pdbx_seq_one_letter_code
_entity_poly.pdbx_strand_id
1 'polypeptide(L)'
;MSDAVAAADAVDPTADEVGGIDEEIKEERANAYVEHFVHIVQSTKALFPTLLTADEHAAIDTYLSLPAAAQLVYSRLFQRKGPWFRTTSLSAIADQLHPDPESSVPPLQTALRALETASFIRRCPKDSYVDALDAMKSACTIPEIQAVMVATGASKSKSTARYKTKV
;
A
#
# COMPACT_ATOMS: atom_id res chain seq x y z
N MET A 1 -51.63 -40.54 27.76
CA MET A 1 -50.55 -40.76 26.79
C MET A 1 -50.44 -39.44 26.03
N SER A 2 -49.61 -38.51 26.51
CA SER A 2 -48.20 -38.30 26.06
C SER A 2 -48.20 -37.89 24.59
N ASP A 3 -47.66 -36.78 24.10
CA ASP A 3 -46.63 -35.81 24.52
C ASP A 3 -46.82 -34.61 23.54
N ALA A 4 -46.76 -33.35 23.94
CA ALA A 4 -45.57 -32.52 24.15
C ALA A 4 -45.25 -31.56 22.97
N VAL A 5 -45.05 -30.30 23.38
CA VAL A 5 -44.17 -29.23 22.87
C VAL A 5 -44.41 -28.54 21.53
N ALA A 6 -44.48 -27.21 21.67
CA ALA A 6 -44.34 -26.17 20.67
C ALA A 6 -43.00 -26.20 19.93
N ALA A 7 -43.02 -25.77 18.68
CA ALA A 7 -41.88 -25.18 18.00
C ALA A 7 -42.38 -23.99 17.18
N ALA A 8 -42.11 -22.78 17.68
CA ALA A 8 -42.22 -21.56 16.91
C ALA A 8 -41.09 -21.55 15.89
N ASP A 9 -41.47 -21.47 14.62
CA ASP A 9 -40.56 -21.38 13.48
C ASP A 9 -39.83 -20.03 13.56
N ALA A 10 -38.59 -20.07 14.04
CA ALA A 10 -37.70 -18.92 14.04
C ALA A 10 -37.20 -18.73 12.61
N VAL A 11 -37.70 -17.69 11.95
CA VAL A 11 -37.13 -17.17 10.72
C VAL A 11 -35.69 -16.76 11.00
N ASP A 12 -34.76 -17.53 10.46
CA ASP A 12 -33.32 -17.29 10.44
C ASP A 12 -33.04 -16.14 9.44
N PRO A 13 -32.58 -14.95 9.88
CA PRO A 13 -32.13 -13.93 8.96
C PRO A 13 -30.74 -14.33 8.43
N THR A 14 -30.77 -14.89 7.21
CA THR A 14 -29.69 -15.03 6.24
C THR A 14 -28.38 -14.31 6.58
N ALA A 15 -27.35 -15.10 6.87
CA ALA A 15 -25.99 -14.68 7.23
C ALA A 15 -25.12 -14.13 6.07
N ASP A 16 -25.71 -13.45 5.07
CA ASP A 16 -25.00 -13.01 3.87
C ASP A 16 -24.73 -11.50 3.78
N GLU A 17 -25.21 -10.67 4.72
CA GLU A 17 -25.01 -9.20 4.66
C GLU A 17 -23.81 -8.66 5.47
N VAL A 18 -23.11 -9.49 6.24
CA VAL A 18 -22.04 -9.01 7.15
C VAL A 18 -20.72 -8.74 6.42
N GLY A 19 -20.54 -9.26 5.20
CA GLY A 19 -19.33 -9.05 4.39
C GLY A 19 -19.26 -7.70 3.66
N GLY A 20 -20.40 -7.06 3.39
CA GLY A 20 -20.46 -5.81 2.61
C GLY A 20 -20.06 -4.57 3.42
N ILE A 21 -20.49 -4.52 4.68
CA ILE A 21 -20.32 -3.35 5.57
C ILE A 21 -18.84 -3.12 5.91
N ASP A 22 -18.09 -4.20 6.13
CA ASP A 22 -16.66 -4.12 6.48
C ASP A 22 -15.78 -3.71 5.30
N GLU A 23 -16.15 -4.06 4.07
CA GLU A 23 -15.43 -3.63 2.86
C GLU A 23 -15.78 -2.18 2.49
N GLU A 24 -17.06 -1.79 2.60
CA GLU A 24 -17.50 -0.40 2.37
C GLU A 24 -16.81 0.59 3.32
N ILE A 25 -16.70 0.24 4.62
CA ILE A 25 -15.97 1.06 5.61
C ILE A 25 -14.47 1.14 5.32
N LYS A 26 -13.85 0.08 4.77
CA LYS A 26 -12.43 0.09 4.39
C LYS A 26 -12.20 0.95 3.15
N GLU A 27 -13.11 0.87 2.17
CA GLU A 27 -13.07 1.64 0.93
C GLU A 27 -13.28 3.14 1.21
N GLU A 28 -14.26 3.52 2.03
CA GLU A 28 -14.47 4.89 2.50
C GLU A 28 -13.22 5.45 3.21
N ARG A 29 -12.61 4.66 4.09
CA ARG A 29 -11.37 5.07 4.77
C ARG A 29 -10.19 5.20 3.82
N ALA A 30 -10.07 4.33 2.83
CA ALA A 30 -9.01 4.40 1.82
C ALA A 30 -9.12 5.68 0.99
N ASN A 31 -10.35 6.02 0.58
CA ASN A 31 -10.65 7.25 -0.15
C ASN A 31 -10.38 8.50 0.70
N ALA A 32 -10.69 8.47 2.00
CA ALA A 32 -10.40 9.60 2.89
C ALA A 32 -8.91 9.98 2.94
N TYR A 33 -7.97 9.02 2.84
CA TYR A 33 -6.54 9.32 2.86
C TYR A 33 -6.08 10.09 1.62
N VAL A 34 -6.54 9.69 0.44
CA VAL A 34 -6.17 10.37 -0.81
C VAL A 34 -6.89 11.72 -0.91
N GLU A 35 -8.15 11.79 -0.51
CA GLU A 35 -8.92 13.04 -0.47
C GLU A 35 -8.26 14.08 0.44
N HIS A 36 -7.86 13.69 1.65
CA HIS A 36 -7.13 14.58 2.55
C HIS A 36 -5.81 15.05 1.96
N PHE A 37 -5.04 14.15 1.33
CA PHE A 37 -3.76 14.51 0.72
C PHE A 37 -3.94 15.47 -0.46
N VAL A 38 -4.91 15.20 -1.34
CA VAL A 38 -5.27 16.08 -2.46
C VAL A 38 -5.71 17.45 -1.95
N HIS A 39 -6.57 17.49 -0.92
CA HIS A 39 -7.04 18.73 -0.32
C HIS A 39 -5.89 19.57 0.25
N ILE A 40 -4.93 18.93 0.96
CA ILE A 40 -3.76 19.60 1.49
C ILE A 40 -2.92 20.19 0.35
N VAL A 41 -2.61 19.40 -0.67
CA VAL A 41 -1.76 19.83 -1.79
C VAL A 41 -2.40 20.99 -2.58
N GLN A 42 -3.70 20.91 -2.86
CA GLN A 42 -4.45 22.00 -3.51
C GLN A 42 -4.49 23.26 -2.63
N SER A 43 -4.75 23.11 -1.33
CA SER A 43 -4.80 24.22 -0.39
C SER A 43 -3.43 24.89 -0.24
N THR A 44 -2.35 24.13 -0.16
CA THR A 44 -0.98 24.67 -0.11
C THR A 44 -0.69 25.50 -1.34
N LYS A 45 -1.03 25.00 -2.54
CA LYS A 45 -0.83 25.74 -3.79
C LYS A 45 -1.66 27.02 -3.86
N ALA A 46 -2.91 26.99 -3.38
CA ALA A 46 -3.81 28.13 -3.42
C ALA A 46 -3.49 29.20 -2.37
N LEU A 47 -3.15 28.79 -1.15
CA LEU A 47 -2.95 29.68 0.00
C LEU A 47 -1.52 30.21 0.12
N PHE A 48 -0.52 29.43 -0.32
CA PHE A 48 0.89 29.79 -0.21
C PHE A 48 1.64 29.79 -1.55
N PRO A 49 1.08 30.39 -2.63
CA PRO A 49 1.65 30.27 -3.97
C PRO A 49 3.05 30.90 -4.10
N THR A 50 3.36 31.91 -3.27
CA THR A 50 4.65 32.62 -3.28
C THR A 50 5.75 31.92 -2.49
N LEU A 51 5.41 30.92 -1.66
CA LEU A 51 6.39 30.13 -0.91
C LEU A 51 6.89 28.92 -1.72
N LEU A 52 6.21 28.59 -2.82
CA LEU A 52 6.55 27.48 -3.69
C LEU A 52 7.39 27.97 -4.87
N THR A 53 8.43 27.22 -5.18
CA THR A 53 9.21 27.35 -6.41
C THR A 53 8.40 26.89 -7.63
N ALA A 54 8.85 27.27 -8.83
CA ALA A 54 8.22 26.82 -10.07
C ALA A 54 8.19 25.28 -10.20
N ASP A 55 9.26 24.62 -9.76
CA ASP A 55 9.38 23.16 -9.79
C ASP A 55 8.39 22.49 -8.83
N GLU A 56 8.17 23.07 -7.65
CA GLU A 56 7.18 22.58 -6.68
C GLU A 56 5.75 22.77 -7.20
N HIS A 57 5.45 23.90 -7.85
CA HIS A 57 4.16 24.08 -8.54
C HIS A 57 3.93 23.03 -9.62
N ALA A 58 4.94 22.77 -10.45
CA ALA A 58 4.89 21.77 -11.49
C ALA A 58 4.75 20.34 -10.93
N ALA A 59 5.41 20.03 -9.82
CA ALA A 59 5.26 18.75 -9.13
C ALA A 59 3.82 18.56 -8.62
N ILE A 60 3.22 19.59 -8.02
CA ILE A 60 1.82 19.55 -7.58
C ILE A 60 0.88 19.31 -8.76
N ASP A 61 1.05 20.04 -9.86
CA ASP A 61 0.20 19.87 -11.06
C ASP A 61 0.35 18.48 -11.67
N THR A 62 1.58 17.99 -11.73
CA THR A 62 1.87 16.64 -12.22
C THR A 62 1.19 15.61 -11.34
N TYR A 63 1.28 15.75 -10.01
CA TYR A 63 0.61 14.85 -9.07
C TYR A 63 -0.91 14.81 -9.29
N LEU A 64 -1.55 15.99 -9.38
CA LEU A 64 -3.00 16.11 -9.55
C LEU A 64 -3.49 15.59 -10.91
N SER A 65 -2.61 15.52 -11.91
CA SER A 65 -2.91 14.94 -13.23
C SER A 65 -2.80 13.41 -13.29
N LEU A 66 -2.23 12.77 -12.26
CA LEU A 66 -2.05 11.32 -12.24
C LEU A 66 -3.39 10.57 -12.16
N PRO A 67 -3.47 9.32 -12.67
CA PRO A 67 -4.63 8.47 -12.44
C PRO A 67 -4.94 8.30 -10.94
N ALA A 68 -6.23 8.19 -10.58
CA ALA A 68 -6.66 8.06 -9.17
C ALA A 68 -5.92 6.94 -8.42
N ALA A 69 -5.69 5.80 -9.09
CA ALA A 69 -4.93 4.69 -8.55
C ALA A 69 -3.48 5.07 -8.17
N ALA A 70 -2.82 5.88 -9.00
CA ALA A 70 -1.46 6.36 -8.74
C ALA A 70 -1.44 7.39 -7.60
N GLN A 71 -2.44 8.27 -7.54
CA GLN A 71 -2.60 9.22 -6.43
C GLN A 71 -2.78 8.50 -5.09
N LEU A 72 -3.65 7.47 -5.05
CA LEU A 72 -3.86 6.64 -3.86
C LEU A 72 -2.57 5.96 -3.42
N VAL A 73 -1.87 5.28 -4.34
CA VAL A 73 -0.62 4.59 -4.03
C VAL A 73 0.41 5.57 -3.48
N TYR A 74 0.62 6.72 -4.15
CA TYR A 74 1.59 7.71 -3.69
C TYR A 74 1.24 8.31 -2.33
N SER A 75 -0.03 8.68 -2.11
CA SER A 75 -0.51 9.20 -0.83
C SER A 75 -0.24 8.23 0.32
N ARG A 76 -0.45 6.92 0.08
CA ARG A 76 -0.14 5.87 1.05
C ARG A 76 1.35 5.71 1.31
N LEU A 77 2.18 5.79 0.26
CA LEU A 77 3.64 5.72 0.40
C LEU A 77 4.16 6.92 1.21
N PHE A 78 3.66 8.13 0.92
CA PHE A 78 4.07 9.37 1.58
C PHE A 78 3.82 9.36 3.09
N GLN A 79 2.74 8.72 3.54
CA GLN A 79 2.38 8.63 4.96
C GLN A 79 3.11 7.51 5.71
N ARG A 80 3.67 6.53 4.99
CA ARG A 80 4.38 5.40 5.61
C ARG A 80 5.83 5.78 5.90
N LYS A 81 6.40 5.11 6.92
CA LYS A 81 7.79 5.35 7.31
C LYS A 81 8.78 4.74 6.30
N GLY A 82 9.74 5.55 5.89
CA GLY A 82 10.92 5.13 5.15
C GLY A 82 10.77 5.23 3.62
N PRO A 83 11.88 5.22 2.87
CA PRO A 83 11.84 5.42 1.43
C PRO A 83 11.68 4.13 0.61
N TRP A 84 11.89 2.96 1.25
CA TRP A 84 11.92 1.67 0.55
C TRP A 84 10.71 0.80 0.93
N PHE A 85 9.94 0.44 -0.09
CA PHE A 85 8.74 -0.36 0.05
C PHE A 85 8.83 -1.61 -0.82
N ARG A 86 8.44 -2.76 -0.25
CA ARG A 86 8.26 -3.95 -1.07
C ARG A 86 6.97 -3.86 -1.85
N THR A 87 7.00 -4.26 -3.12
CA THR A 87 5.78 -4.39 -3.94
C THR A 87 4.75 -5.31 -3.28
N THR A 88 5.18 -6.38 -2.61
CA THR A 88 4.28 -7.26 -1.85
C THR A 88 3.59 -6.56 -0.69
N SER A 89 4.22 -5.56 -0.08
CA SER A 89 3.59 -4.76 0.99
C SER A 89 2.61 -3.70 0.48
N LEU A 90 2.46 -3.60 -0.85
CA LEU A 90 1.52 -2.72 -1.53
C LEU A 90 0.32 -3.51 -2.09
N SER A 91 0.29 -4.84 -1.95
CA SER A 91 -0.83 -5.66 -2.46
C SER A 91 -2.17 -5.28 -1.81
N ALA A 92 -2.17 -4.95 -0.51
CA ALA A 92 -3.37 -4.48 0.17
C ALA A 92 -3.89 -3.13 -0.37
N ILE A 93 -3.04 -2.33 -1.02
CA ILE A 93 -3.47 -1.13 -1.74
C ILE A 93 -4.04 -1.54 -3.10
N ALA A 94 -3.49 -2.58 -3.74
CA ALA A 94 -4.01 -3.11 -5.00
C ALA A 94 -5.44 -3.64 -4.88
N ASP A 95 -5.81 -4.21 -3.73
CA ASP A 95 -7.17 -4.67 -3.46
C ASP A 95 -8.20 -3.52 -3.47
N GLN A 96 -7.75 -2.29 -3.16
CA GLN A 96 -8.57 -1.06 -3.19
C GLN A 96 -8.61 -0.42 -4.59
N LEU A 97 -7.78 -0.90 -5.53
CA LEU A 97 -7.78 -0.41 -6.88
C LEU A 97 -8.76 -1.22 -7.70
N HIS A 98 -9.88 -0.61 -8.11
CA HIS A 98 -10.81 -1.28 -9.01
C HIS A 98 -10.09 -1.74 -10.29
N PRO A 99 -10.21 -3.02 -10.65
CA PRO A 99 -9.66 -3.51 -11.90
C PRO A 99 -10.38 -2.84 -13.06
N ASP A 100 -9.59 -2.29 -13.98
CA ASP A 100 -10.10 -1.86 -15.27
C ASP A 100 -10.49 -3.12 -16.06
N PRO A 101 -11.79 -3.34 -16.38
CA PRO A 101 -12.24 -4.54 -17.05
C PRO A 101 -11.66 -4.70 -18.46
N GLU A 102 -11.14 -3.64 -19.07
CA GLU A 102 -10.54 -3.66 -20.40
C GLU A 102 -9.01 -3.89 -20.37
N SER A 103 -8.40 -3.88 -19.17
CA SER A 103 -6.95 -3.98 -19.02
C SER A 103 -6.52 -5.34 -18.46
N SER A 104 -5.61 -6.00 -19.17
CA SER A 104 -4.95 -7.21 -18.68
C SER A 104 -3.84 -6.95 -17.66
N VAL A 105 -3.50 -5.68 -17.41
CA VAL A 105 -2.42 -5.30 -16.49
C VAL A 105 -3.00 -5.02 -15.10
N PRO A 106 -2.44 -5.61 -14.03
CA PRO A 106 -2.90 -5.34 -12.67
C PRO A 106 -2.89 -3.85 -12.33
N PRO A 107 -3.93 -3.31 -11.66
CA PRO A 107 -4.05 -1.87 -11.37
C PRO A 107 -2.85 -1.28 -10.64
N LEU A 108 -2.29 -2.01 -9.67
CA LEU A 108 -1.09 -1.58 -8.96
C LEU A 108 0.12 -1.42 -9.90
N GLN A 109 0.28 -2.30 -10.88
CA GLN A 109 1.40 -2.22 -11.82
C GLN A 109 1.27 -1.00 -12.75
N THR A 110 0.04 -0.68 -13.16
CA THR A 110 -0.28 0.53 -13.93
C THR A 110 -0.01 1.79 -13.10
N ALA A 111 -0.46 1.81 -11.84
CA ALA A 111 -0.22 2.92 -10.91
C ALA A 111 1.29 3.15 -10.67
N LEU A 112 2.05 2.10 -10.38
CA LEU A 112 3.50 2.19 -10.19
C LEU A 112 4.21 2.70 -11.45
N ARG A 113 3.77 2.28 -12.64
CA ARG A 113 4.33 2.75 -13.92
C ARG A 113 4.05 4.25 -14.14
N ALA A 114 2.85 4.71 -13.81
CA ALA A 114 2.50 6.12 -13.93
C ALA A 114 3.36 6.97 -12.98
N LEU A 115 3.52 6.53 -11.72
CA LEU A 115 4.37 7.20 -10.74
C LEU A 115 5.85 7.23 -11.13
N GLU A 116 6.36 6.14 -11.70
CA GLU A 116 7.74 6.05 -12.19
C GLU A 116 7.96 7.01 -13.37
N THR A 117 7.03 7.02 -14.34
CA THR A 117 7.08 7.95 -15.49
C THR A 117 7.04 9.41 -15.04
N ALA A 118 6.23 9.72 -14.04
CA ALA A 118 6.11 11.06 -13.46
C ALA A 118 7.20 11.38 -12.41
N SER A 119 8.20 10.50 -12.23
CA SER A 119 9.34 10.68 -11.32
C SER A 119 8.97 10.86 -9.83
N PHE A 120 7.80 10.41 -9.40
CA PHE A 120 7.39 10.42 -7.98
C PHE A 120 8.00 9.26 -7.18
N ILE A 121 8.29 8.16 -7.86
CA ILE A 121 8.94 7.00 -7.25
C ILE A 121 10.10 6.54 -8.11
N ARG A 122 11.06 5.86 -7.48
CA ARG A 122 12.15 5.18 -8.17
C ARG A 122 12.17 3.72 -7.78
N ARG A 123 12.46 2.84 -8.74
CA ARG A 123 12.77 1.43 -8.41
C ARG A 123 14.12 1.35 -7.72
N CYS A 124 14.28 0.35 -6.86
CA CYS A 124 15.59 0.06 -6.28
C CYS A 124 16.59 -0.23 -7.43
N PRO A 125 17.67 0.56 -7.54
CA PRO A 125 18.66 0.41 -8.61
C PRO A 125 19.42 -0.91 -8.44
N LYS A 126 19.79 -1.53 -9.56
CA LYS A 126 20.55 -2.79 -9.55
C LYS A 126 22.06 -2.58 -9.47
N ASP A 127 22.51 -1.38 -9.78
CA ASP A 127 23.88 -0.95 -9.96
C ASP A 127 24.43 -0.12 -8.79
N SER A 128 23.57 0.33 -7.87
CA SER A 128 23.98 1.05 -6.66
C SER A 128 24.01 0.11 -5.45
N TYR A 129 25.22 -0.24 -5.02
CA TYR A 129 25.42 -1.06 -3.82
C TYR A 129 24.90 -0.39 -2.54
N VAL A 130 25.08 0.93 -2.42
CA VAL A 130 24.65 1.70 -1.24
C VAL A 130 23.14 1.69 -1.11
N ASP A 131 22.43 1.97 -2.21
CA ASP A 131 20.96 1.93 -2.22
C ASP A 131 20.44 0.51 -1.98
N ALA A 132 21.11 -0.51 -2.55
CA ALA A 132 20.74 -1.90 -2.34
C ALA A 132 20.87 -2.30 -0.85
N LEU A 133 21.94 -1.91 -0.18
CA LEU A 133 22.11 -2.17 1.26
C LEU A 133 21.08 -1.44 2.11
N ASP A 134 20.79 -0.17 1.81
CA ASP A 134 19.79 0.61 2.55
C ASP A 134 18.38 0.06 2.34
N ALA A 135 18.05 -0.33 1.10
CA ALA A 135 16.81 -1.02 0.77
C ALA A 135 16.71 -2.37 1.48
N MET A 136 17.80 -3.16 1.53
CA MET A 136 17.82 -4.42 2.27
C MET A 136 17.60 -4.19 3.76
N LYS A 137 18.28 -3.23 4.37
CA LYS A 137 18.12 -2.93 5.79
C LYS A 137 16.69 -2.49 6.13
N SER A 138 16.08 -1.68 5.27
CA SER A 138 14.77 -1.06 5.51
C SER A 138 13.60 -1.97 5.13
N ALA A 139 13.77 -2.75 4.07
CA ALA A 139 12.69 -3.56 3.51
C ALA A 139 12.83 -5.05 3.81
N CYS A 140 14.03 -5.64 3.88
CA CYS A 140 14.21 -7.09 4.11
C CYS A 140 13.90 -7.49 5.57
N THR A 141 13.41 -8.72 5.74
CA THR A 141 13.17 -9.33 7.05
C THR A 141 14.49 -9.90 7.57
N ILE A 142 14.60 -10.08 8.89
CA ILE A 142 15.79 -10.66 9.52
C ILE A 142 16.17 -12.03 8.88
N PRO A 143 15.23 -12.96 8.63
CA PRO A 143 15.55 -14.23 7.96
C PRO A 143 16.14 -14.05 6.56
N GLU A 144 15.63 -13.10 5.77
CA GLU A 144 16.14 -12.85 4.42
C GLU A 144 17.54 -12.24 4.46
N ILE A 145 17.80 -11.30 5.37
CA ILE A 145 19.14 -10.72 5.57
C ILE A 145 20.12 -11.82 5.99
N GLN A 146 19.72 -12.71 6.91
CA GLN A 146 20.53 -13.85 7.32
C GLN A 146 20.84 -14.79 6.15
N ALA A 147 19.86 -15.07 5.29
CA ALA A 147 20.06 -15.89 4.10
C ALA A 147 21.12 -15.28 3.16
N VAL A 148 21.09 -13.96 2.96
CA VAL A 148 22.11 -13.26 2.15
C VAL A 148 23.49 -13.31 2.83
N MET A 149 23.57 -13.09 4.14
CA MET A 149 24.83 -13.19 4.88
C MET A 149 25.46 -14.59 4.81
N VAL A 150 24.64 -15.64 4.82
CA VAL A 150 25.11 -17.03 4.63
C VAL A 150 25.55 -17.26 3.19
N ALA A 151 24.76 -16.83 2.20
CA ALA A 151 25.07 -17.02 0.79
C ALA A 151 26.37 -16.31 0.35
N THR A 152 26.69 -15.18 0.98
CA THR A 152 27.91 -14.40 0.73
C THR A 152 29.11 -14.86 1.56
N GLY A 153 28.95 -15.88 2.41
CA GLY A 153 30.02 -16.39 3.27
C GLY A 153 30.35 -15.50 4.48
N ALA A 154 29.60 -14.39 4.68
CA ALA A 154 29.76 -13.49 5.81
C ALA A 154 29.28 -14.09 7.15
N SER A 155 28.45 -15.14 7.12
CA SER A 155 28.03 -15.90 8.30
C SER A 155 28.05 -17.40 8.04
N LYS A 156 28.53 -18.18 9.02
CA LYS A 156 28.58 -19.65 8.98
C LYS A 156 27.37 -20.32 9.64
N SER A 157 26.52 -19.56 10.33
CA SER A 157 25.43 -20.12 11.14
C SER A 157 24.10 -20.03 10.41
N LYS A 158 23.52 -21.19 10.07
CA LYS A 158 22.07 -21.35 9.88
C LYS A 158 21.40 -21.23 11.26
N SER A 159 21.43 -20.04 11.86
CA SER A 159 20.85 -19.83 13.18
C SER A 159 19.32 -19.87 13.07
N THR A 160 18.74 -21.06 13.21
CA THR A 160 17.30 -21.29 13.46
C THR A 160 16.89 -20.86 14.86
N ALA A 161 17.30 -19.67 15.30
CA ALA A 161 16.85 -19.09 16.55
C ALA A 161 15.42 -18.60 16.33
N ARG A 162 14.45 -19.37 16.84
CA ARG A 162 13.03 -19.04 16.87
C ARG A 162 12.82 -17.62 17.41
N TYR A 163 12.52 -16.67 16.53
CA TYR A 163 11.89 -15.44 16.95
C TYR A 163 10.45 -15.78 17.31
N LYS A 164 10.14 -15.81 18.61
CA LYS A 164 8.75 -15.81 19.06
C LYS A 164 8.15 -14.48 18.62
N THR A 165 7.27 -14.51 17.64
CA THR A 165 6.35 -13.42 17.33
C THR A 165 5.61 -13.10 18.61
N LYS A 166 5.72 -11.86 19.13
CA LYS A 166 4.80 -11.40 20.16
C LYS A 166 3.43 -11.26 19.49
N VAL A 167 2.48 -12.05 19.99
CA VAL A 167 1.04 -11.92 19.75
C VAL A 167 0.55 -10.62 20.37
#